data_AF-A0A180GHQ7-F1
#
_entry.id   AF-A0A180GHQ7-F1
#
_cell.length_a   1.000
_cell.length_b   1.000
_cell.length_c   1.000
_cell.angle_alpha   90.00
_cell.angle_beta   90.00
_cell.angle_gamma   90.00
#
_symmetry.space_group_name_H-M   'P 1'
#
loop_
_entity.id
_entity.type
_entity.pdbx_description
1 polymer ?
#
loop_
_entity_poly.entity_id
_entity_poly.type
_entity_poly.pdbx_seq_one_letter_code
_entity_poly.pdbx_strand_id
1 'polypeptide(L)'
;MVASDPIILPTCLLEVKDDLSIARLPHPRTRLPALFAIRAGQGIWEIQSVVSPPTSGRSWFFEPIREDQPDQLISQQAGRLLVVTPFDPFFLLLGLFLGQAQSDEQHNPFAIDKKNGDHRARFEEIETILERAQAHWLFAESAEGPTAGDVELFTNEAFHDKHLTRIFAPLHQEEQGCTLWRLEGERIVQEIERKIDHLASAGLEAGRDARTIWTRLGSKEGLFDFEQTPNNLSIIKDIYNKIALEIIQAYLPSTISEHLRGMDKYAFAALKKEKEKQAQRSMINPLEIGRGSQGSEAKTTKGSAKPPPAKRKKADDSLKPPPKITLHQFFPPQVP
;
A
#
# COMPACT_ATOMS: atom_id res chain seq x y z
N MET A 1 -24.87 24.24 8.12
CA MET A 1 -23.48 24.02 8.58
C MET A 1 -22.67 23.65 7.35
N VAL A 2 -21.57 24.35 7.08
CA VAL A 2 -20.61 23.94 6.05
C VAL A 2 -19.89 22.72 6.61
N ALA A 3 -19.95 21.59 5.92
CA ALA A 3 -19.22 20.40 6.36
C ALA A 3 -17.72 20.63 6.12
N SER A 4 -16.96 20.70 7.20
CA SER A 4 -15.50 20.84 7.16
C SER A 4 -14.88 19.49 7.47
N ASP A 5 -14.06 18.93 6.59
CA ASP A 5 -13.28 17.74 6.94
C ASP A 5 -12.00 18.13 7.67
N PRO A 6 -11.59 17.43 8.75
CA PRO A 6 -10.22 17.52 9.19
C PRO A 6 -9.28 17.05 8.09
N ILE A 7 -8.17 17.76 7.94
CA ILE A 7 -7.12 17.46 6.99
C ILE A 7 -5.77 17.40 7.69
N ILE A 8 -4.99 16.36 7.42
CA ILE A 8 -3.57 16.28 7.77
C ILE A 8 -2.78 16.77 6.57
N LEU A 9 -2.12 17.92 6.73
CA LEU A 9 -1.27 18.56 5.72
C LEU A 9 0.20 18.50 6.12
N PRO A 10 1.12 18.20 5.18
CA PRO A 10 2.55 18.40 5.38
C PRO A 10 2.86 19.86 5.69
N THR A 11 3.74 20.11 6.67
CA THR A 11 4.09 21.48 7.08
C THR A 11 4.66 22.33 5.94
N CYS A 12 5.36 21.71 4.99
CA CYS A 12 5.86 22.40 3.79
C CYS A 12 4.76 23.01 2.90
N LEU A 13 3.51 22.54 3.02
CA LEU A 13 2.36 23.13 2.34
C LEU A 13 1.73 24.30 3.13
N LEU A 14 2.00 24.41 4.43
CA LEU A 14 1.45 25.46 5.30
C LEU A 14 2.30 26.73 5.30
N GLU A 15 3.59 26.62 4.99
CA GLU A 15 4.58 27.70 5.15
C GLU A 15 4.49 28.80 4.08
N VAL A 16 3.61 28.67 3.10
CA VAL A 16 3.59 29.61 1.97
C VAL A 16 2.21 30.19 1.74
N LYS A 17 2.19 31.49 1.45
CA LYS A 17 0.99 32.35 1.35
C LYS A 17 0.16 32.17 0.08
N ASP A 18 0.52 31.23 -0.80
CA ASP A 18 -0.17 31.02 -2.07
C ASP A 18 -1.25 29.95 -1.94
N ASP A 19 -2.30 30.09 -2.73
CA ASP A 19 -3.38 29.10 -2.78
C ASP A 19 -2.85 27.75 -3.32
N LEU A 20 -3.09 26.68 -2.55
CA LEU A 20 -2.74 25.32 -2.94
C LEU A 20 -3.69 24.86 -4.04
N SER A 21 -3.17 24.65 -5.25
CA SER A 21 -3.97 24.19 -6.38
C SER A 21 -4.35 22.73 -6.22
N ILE A 22 -5.65 22.44 -6.29
CA ILE A 22 -6.19 21.09 -6.23
C ILE A 22 -6.60 20.67 -7.63
N ALA A 23 -5.99 19.60 -8.12
CA ALA A 23 -6.28 19.00 -9.41
C ALA A 23 -7.04 17.69 -9.24
N ARG A 24 -8.01 17.44 -10.12
CA ARG A 24 -8.65 16.13 -10.25
C ARG A 24 -7.99 15.36 -11.40
N LEU A 25 -7.32 14.25 -11.09
CA LEU A 25 -6.61 13.45 -12.09
C LEU A 25 -7.04 11.98 -12.01
N PRO A 26 -6.91 11.18 -13.09
CA PRO A 26 -7.18 9.76 -13.04
C PRO A 26 -6.19 9.03 -12.13
N HIS A 27 -6.70 8.21 -11.20
CA HIS A 27 -5.86 7.37 -10.35
C HIS A 27 -5.02 6.39 -11.22
N PRO A 28 -3.69 6.25 -10.99
CA PRO A 28 -2.80 5.50 -11.88
C PRO A 28 -3.22 4.07 -12.20
N ARG A 29 -3.77 3.35 -11.22
CA ARG A 29 -4.19 1.94 -11.38
C ARG A 29 -5.63 1.79 -11.86
N THR A 30 -6.54 2.58 -11.31
CA THR A 30 -7.99 2.36 -11.45
C THR A 30 -8.64 3.29 -12.45
N ARG A 31 -7.94 4.37 -12.84
CA ARG A 31 -8.41 5.43 -13.74
C ARG A 31 -9.63 6.21 -13.21
N LEU A 32 -10.14 5.86 -12.03
CA LEU A 32 -11.18 6.61 -11.34
C LEU A 32 -10.65 7.99 -10.93
N PRO A 33 -11.49 9.03 -10.92
CA PRO A 33 -11.08 10.36 -10.47
C PRO A 33 -10.50 10.33 -9.05
N ALA A 34 -9.34 10.94 -8.87
CA ALA A 34 -8.66 11.13 -7.60
C ALA A 34 -8.19 12.58 -7.47
N LEU A 35 -8.00 13.03 -6.23
CA LEU A 35 -7.63 14.41 -5.92
C LEU A 35 -6.14 14.49 -5.61
N PHE A 36 -5.49 15.48 -6.19
CA PHE A 36 -4.07 15.79 -5.98
C PHE A 36 -3.93 17.26 -5.64
N ALA A 37 -3.13 17.57 -4.63
CA ALA A 37 -2.62 18.91 -4.45
C ALA A 37 -1.33 19.04 -5.26
N ILE A 38 -1.19 20.11 -6.03
CA ILE A 38 -0.03 20.31 -6.89
C ILE A 38 0.48 21.72 -6.70
N ARG A 39 1.80 21.82 -6.67
CA ARG A 39 2.46 23.11 -6.50
C ARG A 39 3.69 23.21 -7.38
N ALA A 40 3.65 24.23 -8.24
CA ALA A 40 4.73 24.54 -9.16
C ALA A 40 6.09 24.63 -8.45
N GLY A 41 7.05 23.82 -8.91
CA GLY A 41 8.41 23.72 -8.42
C GLY A 41 8.59 23.01 -7.08
N GLN A 42 7.51 22.56 -6.42
CA GLN A 42 7.60 21.89 -5.11
C GLN A 42 7.17 20.42 -5.16
N GLY A 43 6.24 20.06 -6.03
CA GLY A 43 5.84 18.68 -6.26
C GLY A 43 4.33 18.46 -6.29
N ILE A 44 3.97 17.20 -6.08
CA ILE A 44 2.61 16.68 -6.17
C ILE A 44 2.33 15.88 -4.89
N TRP A 45 1.11 16.01 -4.36
CA TRP A 45 0.64 15.29 -3.19
C TRP A 45 -0.71 14.64 -3.50
N GLU A 46 -0.88 13.39 -3.09
CA GLU A 46 -2.16 12.69 -3.18
C GLU A 46 -3.02 13.04 -1.97
N ILE A 47 -4.31 13.26 -2.19
CA ILE A 47 -5.30 13.49 -1.13
C ILE A 47 -6.10 12.20 -0.94
N GLN A 48 -5.89 11.55 0.19
CA GLN A 48 -6.56 10.30 0.54
C GLN A 48 -7.60 10.53 1.63
N SER A 49 -8.70 9.79 1.53
CA SER A 49 -9.78 9.82 2.52
C SER A 49 -9.72 8.57 3.39
N VAL A 50 -9.43 8.74 4.68
CA VAL A 50 -9.58 7.71 5.70
C VAL A 50 -11.02 7.75 6.21
N VAL A 51 -11.82 6.79 5.79
CA VAL A 51 -13.23 6.66 6.22
C VAL A 51 -13.36 5.62 7.31
N SER A 52 -14.38 5.79 8.15
CA SER A 52 -14.71 4.77 9.15
C SER A 52 -15.17 3.47 8.50
N PRO A 53 -14.88 2.32 9.11
CA PRO A 53 -15.45 1.05 8.67
C PRO A 53 -16.98 1.12 8.64
N PRO A 54 -17.66 0.47 7.68
CA PRO A 54 -19.13 0.48 7.62
C PRO A 54 -19.81 -0.02 8.91
N THR A 55 -19.08 -0.80 9.70
CA THR A 55 -19.53 -1.44 10.95
C THR A 55 -19.36 -0.57 12.19
N SER A 56 -18.72 0.60 12.09
CA SER A 56 -18.46 1.48 13.24
C SER A 56 -18.47 2.94 12.79
N GLY A 57 -19.43 3.72 13.29
CA GLY A 57 -19.46 5.17 13.08
C GLY A 57 -18.41 5.87 13.93
N ARG A 58 -17.68 6.81 13.35
CA ARG A 58 -16.83 7.77 14.07
C ARG A 58 -17.31 9.18 13.80
N SER A 59 -16.91 10.12 14.65
CA SER A 59 -17.23 11.53 14.51
C SER A 59 -16.11 12.38 15.08
N TRP A 60 -15.97 13.60 14.57
CA TRP A 60 -15.03 14.58 15.10
C TRP A 60 -15.75 15.62 15.93
N PHE A 61 -15.14 15.99 17.05
CA PHE A 61 -15.55 17.12 17.87
C PHE A 61 -14.51 18.21 17.69
N PHE A 62 -14.93 19.37 17.21
CA PHE A 62 -14.07 20.55 17.10
C PHE A 62 -14.46 21.60 18.11
N GLU A 63 -13.44 22.29 18.63
CA GLU A 63 -13.63 23.47 19.45
C GLU A 63 -14.42 24.53 18.66
N PRO A 64 -15.35 25.24 19.31
CA PRO A 64 -16.06 26.35 18.69
C PRO A 64 -15.09 27.40 18.13
N ILE A 65 -15.31 27.85 16.90
CA ILE A 65 -14.52 28.95 16.29
C ILE A 65 -14.72 30.27 17.07
N ARG A 66 -15.83 30.38 17.79
CA ARG A 66 -16.16 31.50 18.68
C ARG A 66 -16.77 30.98 19.97
N GLU A 67 -16.48 31.64 21.09
CA GLU A 67 -16.96 31.25 22.43
C GLU A 67 -18.50 31.20 22.55
N ASP A 68 -19.23 31.87 21.66
CA ASP A 68 -20.70 31.90 21.63
C ASP A 68 -21.34 30.73 20.87
N GLN A 69 -20.53 29.86 20.24
CA GLN A 69 -21.02 28.71 19.48
C GLN A 69 -20.90 27.40 20.27
N PRO A 70 -21.86 26.47 20.12
CA PRO A 70 -21.70 25.11 20.65
C PRO A 70 -20.60 24.36 19.89
N ASP A 71 -20.04 23.33 20.52
CA ASP A 71 -19.07 22.43 19.91
C ASP A 71 -19.56 21.95 18.54
N GLN A 72 -18.68 22.06 17.55
CA GLN A 72 -19.02 21.64 16.19
C GLN A 72 -18.82 20.14 16.06
N LEU A 73 -19.91 19.38 16.15
CA LEU A 73 -19.93 17.96 15.85
C LEU A 73 -19.97 17.75 14.33
N ILE A 74 -18.88 17.25 13.76
CA ILE A 74 -18.84 16.85 12.35
C ILE A 74 -19.16 15.35 12.27
N SER A 75 -20.46 15.05 12.23
CA SER A 75 -20.99 13.70 12.11
C SER A 75 -21.40 13.33 10.68
N GLN A 76 -21.55 14.32 9.78
CA GLN A 76 -22.20 14.11 8.48
C GLN A 76 -21.43 13.16 7.53
N GLN A 77 -20.14 12.95 7.77
CA GLN A 77 -19.28 12.11 6.93
C GLN A 77 -18.59 11.00 7.73
N ALA A 78 -19.25 10.50 8.78
CA ALA A 78 -18.81 9.34 9.56
C ALA A 78 -17.35 9.42 10.03
N GLY A 79 -16.88 10.61 10.43
CA GLY A 79 -15.52 10.78 10.94
C GLY A 79 -14.44 10.63 9.88
N ARG A 80 -14.75 10.96 8.62
CA ARG A 80 -13.77 11.07 7.54
C ARG A 80 -12.59 11.95 7.97
N LEU A 81 -11.40 11.54 7.59
CA LEU A 81 -10.15 12.28 7.76
C LEU A 81 -9.45 12.35 6.40
N LEU A 82 -9.15 13.55 5.94
CA LEU A 82 -8.34 13.74 4.74
C LEU A 82 -6.86 13.72 5.11
N VAL A 83 -6.05 13.02 4.33
CA VAL A 83 -4.60 12.93 4.53
C VAL A 83 -3.93 13.31 3.22
N VAL A 84 -3.00 14.26 3.29
CA VAL A 84 -2.24 14.72 2.12
C VAL A 84 -0.82 14.19 2.23
N THR A 85 -0.40 13.37 1.26
CA THR A 85 0.91 12.70 1.28
C THR A 85 1.69 12.99 0.01
N PRO A 86 3.02 13.22 0.09
CA PRO A 86 3.85 13.40 -1.10
C PRO A 86 3.68 12.24 -2.08
N PHE A 87 3.58 12.57 -3.36
CA PHE A 87 3.28 11.62 -4.41
C PHE A 87 4.33 11.71 -5.52
N ASP A 88 4.84 10.55 -5.96
CA ASP A 88 5.82 10.54 -7.06
C ASP A 88 5.10 10.63 -8.41
N PRO A 89 5.37 11.67 -9.23
CA PRO A 89 4.71 11.87 -10.52
C PRO A 89 4.90 10.68 -11.48
N PHE A 90 5.94 9.86 -11.28
CA PHE A 90 6.18 8.64 -12.06
C PHE A 90 4.94 7.76 -12.22
N PHE A 91 4.16 7.55 -11.15
CA PHE A 91 2.99 6.68 -11.23
C PHE A 91 1.88 7.27 -12.10
N LEU A 92 1.65 8.59 -12.01
CA LEU A 92 0.69 9.28 -12.86
C LEU A 92 1.17 9.29 -14.32
N LEU A 93 2.46 9.50 -14.56
CA LEU A 93 3.07 9.41 -15.90
C LEU A 93 2.94 8.00 -16.49
N LEU A 94 3.15 6.94 -15.72
CA LEU A 94 2.88 5.57 -16.18
C LEU A 94 1.41 5.40 -16.56
N GLY A 95 0.48 5.91 -15.75
CA GLY A 95 -0.95 5.90 -16.09
C GLY A 95 -1.28 6.74 -17.34
N LEU A 96 -0.56 7.83 -17.57
CA LEU A 96 -0.69 8.72 -18.74
C LEU A 96 -0.24 8.03 -20.03
N PHE A 97 0.96 7.44 -20.02
CA PHE A 97 1.55 6.86 -21.23
C PHE A 97 1.15 5.40 -21.47
N LEU A 98 0.80 4.65 -20.42
CA LEU A 98 0.56 3.20 -20.50
C LEU A 98 -0.85 2.78 -20.13
N GLY A 99 -1.72 3.72 -19.73
CA GLY A 99 -3.12 3.43 -19.39
C GLY A 99 -3.93 2.80 -20.53
N GLN A 100 -3.41 2.82 -21.76
CA GLN A 100 -3.99 2.24 -22.98
C GLN A 100 -3.56 0.80 -23.26
N ALA A 101 -2.59 0.24 -22.54
CA ALA A 101 -2.04 -1.09 -22.85
C ALA A 101 -3.00 -2.28 -22.60
N GLN A 102 -4.28 -2.01 -22.30
CA GLN A 102 -5.31 -3.04 -22.14
C GLN A 102 -5.95 -3.49 -23.46
N SER A 103 -5.80 -2.77 -24.57
CA SER A 103 -6.42 -3.15 -25.86
C SER A 103 -5.46 -3.40 -27.02
N ASP A 104 -4.28 -2.77 -27.05
CA ASP A 104 -3.33 -2.90 -28.16
C ASP A 104 -1.99 -3.52 -27.74
N GLU A 105 -1.61 -4.64 -28.37
CA GLU A 105 -0.26 -5.23 -28.25
C GLU A 105 0.85 -4.21 -28.56
N GLN A 106 0.55 -3.18 -29.37
CA GLN A 106 1.48 -2.12 -29.75
C GLN A 106 1.93 -1.24 -28.58
N HIS A 107 1.14 -1.11 -27.52
CA HIS A 107 1.41 -0.20 -26.40
C HIS A 107 1.89 -0.93 -25.14
N ASN A 108 2.09 -2.24 -25.21
CA ASN A 108 2.70 -2.98 -24.10
C ASN A 108 4.22 -2.73 -24.09
N PRO A 109 4.78 -2.04 -23.08
CA PRO A 109 6.20 -1.69 -23.02
C PRO A 109 7.11 -2.93 -23.02
N PHE A 110 6.58 -4.11 -22.68
CA PHE A 110 7.31 -5.37 -22.62
C PHE A 110 7.15 -6.25 -23.88
N ALA A 111 6.24 -5.88 -24.79
CA ALA A 111 6.05 -6.56 -26.08
C ALA A 111 6.83 -5.87 -27.22
N ILE A 112 7.10 -4.57 -27.05
CA ILE A 112 7.72 -3.67 -28.04
C ILE A 112 9.11 -4.17 -28.48
N ASP A 113 9.91 -4.74 -27.59
CA ASP A 113 11.28 -5.18 -27.90
C ASP A 113 11.39 -6.52 -28.63
N LYS A 114 10.30 -7.30 -28.73
CA LYS A 114 10.35 -8.67 -29.29
C LYS A 114 10.06 -8.76 -30.79
N LYS A 115 9.49 -7.72 -31.43
CA LYS A 115 8.92 -7.84 -32.79
C LYS A 115 9.64 -7.06 -33.92
N ASN A 116 10.31 -5.94 -33.68
CA ASN A 116 10.90 -5.13 -34.76
C ASN A 116 12.38 -4.82 -34.53
N GLY A 117 13.25 -5.25 -35.46
CA GLY A 117 14.69 -5.01 -35.44
C GLY A 117 15.13 -3.60 -35.83
N ASP A 118 14.20 -2.66 -36.05
CA ASP A 118 14.53 -1.26 -36.31
C ASP A 118 14.17 -0.38 -35.11
N HIS A 119 15.10 -0.31 -34.17
CA HIS A 119 14.95 0.42 -32.91
C HIS A 119 14.94 1.95 -33.08
N ARG A 120 15.29 2.48 -34.27
CA ARG A 120 15.36 3.92 -34.55
C ARG A 120 14.03 4.53 -34.98
N ALA A 121 13.14 3.75 -35.58
CA ALA A 121 11.86 4.23 -36.11
C ALA A 121 10.78 4.57 -35.04
N ARG A 122 11.13 4.55 -33.75
CA ARG A 122 10.18 4.72 -32.62
C ARG A 122 10.54 5.87 -31.67
N PHE A 123 11.52 6.69 -32.04
CA PHE A 123 11.85 7.88 -31.29
C PHE A 123 10.96 9.02 -31.76
N GLU A 124 10.24 9.64 -30.83
CA GLU A 124 9.27 10.71 -31.11
C GLU A 124 9.57 11.92 -30.22
N GLU A 125 9.13 13.10 -30.63
CA GLU A 125 9.20 14.30 -29.78
C GLU A 125 8.26 14.15 -28.58
N ILE A 126 8.71 14.61 -27.41
CA ILE A 126 7.92 14.46 -26.18
C ILE A 126 6.58 15.17 -26.26
N GLU A 127 6.52 16.31 -26.95
CA GLU A 127 5.30 17.09 -27.16
C GLU A 127 4.26 16.28 -27.93
N THR A 128 4.68 15.56 -28.98
CA THR A 128 3.80 14.65 -29.74
C THR A 128 3.26 13.50 -28.88
N ILE A 129 4.11 12.92 -28.02
CA ILE A 129 3.69 11.87 -27.07
C ILE A 129 2.70 12.45 -26.05
N LEU A 130 2.96 13.65 -25.55
CA LEU A 130 2.14 14.33 -24.55
C LEU A 130 0.75 14.66 -25.10
N GLU A 131 0.66 15.30 -26.28
CA GLU A 131 -0.62 15.65 -26.90
C GLU A 131 -1.52 14.43 -27.06
N ARG A 132 -0.96 13.31 -27.54
CA ARG A 132 -1.66 12.04 -27.66
C ARG A 132 -2.17 11.56 -26.31
N ALA A 133 -1.32 11.56 -25.28
CA ALA A 133 -1.66 11.06 -23.96
C ALA A 133 -2.68 11.94 -23.22
N GLN A 134 -2.61 13.27 -23.37
CA GLN A 134 -3.55 14.22 -22.78
C GLN A 134 -4.95 14.07 -23.38
N ALA A 135 -5.06 13.91 -24.70
CA ALA A 135 -6.34 13.64 -25.35
C ALA A 135 -7.04 12.43 -24.68
N HIS A 136 -6.30 11.36 -24.42
CA HIS A 136 -6.86 10.18 -23.76
C HIS A 136 -7.31 10.41 -22.31
N TRP A 137 -6.66 11.30 -21.55
CA TRP A 137 -7.11 11.65 -20.20
C TRP A 137 -8.39 12.46 -20.21
N LEU A 138 -8.52 13.39 -21.17
CA LEU A 138 -9.69 14.27 -21.29
C LEU A 138 -10.93 13.54 -21.82
N PHE A 139 -10.76 12.48 -22.62
CA PHE A 139 -11.86 11.70 -23.20
C PHE A 139 -12.12 10.35 -22.51
N ALA A 140 -11.51 10.08 -21.35
CA ALA A 140 -11.85 8.91 -20.55
C ALA A 140 -13.31 9.06 -20.04
N GLU A 141 -14.16 8.09 -20.36
CA GLU A 141 -15.63 8.10 -20.23
C GLU A 141 -16.18 8.31 -18.80
N SER A 142 -15.95 9.48 -18.21
CA SER A 142 -16.49 9.86 -16.91
C SER A 142 -16.93 11.31 -16.92
N ALA A 143 -18.16 11.56 -16.43
CA ALA A 143 -18.70 12.90 -16.22
C ALA A 143 -17.88 13.74 -15.21
N GLU A 144 -16.97 13.11 -14.47
CA GLU A 144 -16.11 13.72 -13.45
C GLU A 144 -14.61 13.61 -13.80
N GLY A 145 -14.26 13.46 -15.07
CA GLY A 145 -12.88 13.42 -15.54
C GLY A 145 -12.05 14.69 -15.25
N PRO A 146 -10.73 14.66 -15.50
CA PRO A 146 -9.87 15.83 -15.36
C PRO A 146 -10.28 16.95 -16.31
N THR A 147 -10.22 18.21 -15.86
CA THR A 147 -10.34 19.37 -16.74
C THR A 147 -9.03 19.61 -17.50
N ALA A 148 -9.07 20.38 -18.59
CA ALA A 148 -7.85 20.78 -19.30
C ALA A 148 -6.86 21.51 -18.38
N GLY A 149 -7.36 22.35 -17.47
CA GLY A 149 -6.54 23.04 -16.46
C GLY A 149 -5.88 22.09 -15.46
N ASP A 150 -6.59 21.03 -15.03
CA ASP A 150 -6.01 20.01 -14.14
C ASP A 150 -4.84 19.28 -14.81
N VAL A 151 -5.02 18.93 -16.09
CA VAL A 151 -3.99 18.25 -16.88
C VAL A 151 -2.79 19.15 -17.10
N GLU A 152 -3.01 20.40 -17.51
CA GLU A 152 -1.95 21.39 -17.72
C GLU A 152 -1.14 21.61 -16.43
N LEU A 153 -1.84 21.74 -15.31
CA LEU A 153 -1.23 21.97 -14.00
C LEU A 153 -0.37 20.78 -13.56
N PHE A 154 -0.82 19.55 -13.83
CA PHE A 154 0.00 18.36 -13.64
C PHE A 154 1.21 18.31 -14.58
N THR A 155 1.00 18.57 -15.87
CA THR A 155 2.08 18.43 -16.85
C THR A 155 3.18 19.44 -16.62
N ASN A 156 2.84 20.67 -16.25
CA ASN A 156 3.83 21.71 -15.93
C ASN A 156 4.73 21.32 -14.76
N GLU A 157 4.24 20.52 -13.80
CA GLU A 157 5.02 20.06 -12.64
C GLU A 157 5.72 18.71 -12.88
N ALA A 158 5.11 17.82 -13.66
CA ALA A 158 5.58 16.44 -13.81
C ALA A 158 6.48 16.21 -15.04
N PHE A 159 6.34 17.01 -16.10
CA PHE A 159 7.09 16.84 -17.35
C PHE A 159 8.46 17.51 -17.28
N HIS A 160 9.34 16.92 -16.48
CA HIS A 160 10.75 17.27 -16.43
C HIS A 160 11.60 16.06 -16.83
N ASP A 161 12.79 16.30 -17.41
CA ASP A 161 13.72 15.25 -17.86
C ASP A 161 14.01 14.20 -16.77
N LYS A 162 14.13 14.64 -15.51
CA LYS A 162 14.32 13.75 -14.34
C LYS A 162 13.21 12.71 -14.15
N HIS A 163 11.99 13.01 -14.57
CA HIS A 163 10.85 12.11 -14.51
C HIS A 163 10.74 11.28 -15.79
N LEU A 164 10.94 11.90 -16.95
CA LEU A 164 10.83 11.26 -18.26
C LEU A 164 11.90 10.18 -18.48
N THR A 165 13.15 10.43 -18.08
CA THR A 165 14.28 9.47 -18.20
C THR A 165 14.09 8.15 -17.44
N ARG A 166 13.11 8.10 -16.52
CA ARG A 166 12.71 6.90 -15.77
C ARG A 166 11.76 5.99 -16.55
N ILE A 167 11.16 6.52 -17.62
CA ILE A 167 10.14 5.84 -18.45
C ILE A 167 10.66 5.68 -19.89
N PHE A 168 11.36 6.69 -20.40
CA PHE A 168 11.80 6.80 -21.77
C PHE A 168 13.34 6.78 -21.87
N ALA A 169 13.84 6.19 -22.95
CA ALA A 169 15.21 6.34 -23.40
C ALA A 169 15.33 7.63 -24.23
N PRO A 170 16.25 8.55 -23.87
CA PRO A 170 16.52 9.74 -24.67
C PRO A 170 17.47 9.43 -25.84
N LEU A 171 17.22 10.04 -26.99
CA LEU A 171 18.12 10.11 -28.13
C LEU A 171 18.39 11.59 -28.42
N HIS A 172 19.60 12.04 -28.07
CA HIS A 172 20.04 13.40 -28.34
C HIS A 172 20.43 13.53 -29.80
N GLN A 173 19.78 14.42 -30.54
CA GLN A 173 20.16 14.76 -31.91
C GLN A 173 20.95 16.07 -31.88
N GLU A 174 22.28 15.96 -31.92
CA GLU A 174 23.20 17.10 -31.87
C GLU A 174 22.95 18.12 -32.99
N GLU A 175 22.47 17.67 -34.15
CA GLU A 175 22.23 18.52 -35.33
C GLU A 175 20.97 19.39 -35.23
N GLN A 176 19.96 18.97 -34.45
CA GLN A 176 18.67 19.66 -34.35
C GLN A 176 18.43 20.28 -32.96
N GLY A 177 19.30 20.00 -31.99
CA GLY A 177 19.12 20.44 -30.61
C GLY A 177 17.88 19.87 -29.93
N CYS A 178 17.25 18.84 -30.51
CA CYS A 178 16.06 18.19 -29.97
C CYS A 178 16.41 16.83 -29.34
N THR A 179 15.70 16.49 -28.28
CA THR A 179 15.77 15.16 -27.64
C THR A 179 14.54 14.38 -28.06
N LEU A 180 14.74 13.29 -28.77
CA LEU A 180 13.67 12.35 -29.07
C LEU A 180 13.60 11.29 -27.98
N TRP A 181 12.41 10.77 -27.74
CA TRP A 181 12.13 9.87 -26.64
C TRP A 181 11.51 8.57 -27.15
N ARG A 182 11.90 7.45 -26.53
CA ARG A 182 11.33 6.13 -26.81
C ARG A 182 10.97 5.44 -25.52
N LEU A 183 9.76 4.89 -25.43
CA LEU A 183 9.31 4.12 -24.27
C LEU A 183 10.19 2.87 -24.08
N GLU A 184 10.68 2.63 -22.86
CA GLU A 184 11.60 1.50 -22.58
C GLU A 184 11.14 0.71 -21.34
N GLY A 185 10.70 -0.52 -21.55
CA GLY A 185 10.17 -1.39 -20.49
C GLY A 185 11.20 -1.70 -19.39
N GLU A 186 12.45 -1.92 -19.76
CA GLU A 186 13.53 -2.22 -18.79
C GLU A 186 13.74 -1.09 -17.79
N ARG A 187 13.71 0.18 -18.23
CA ARG A 187 13.83 1.35 -17.33
C ARG A 187 12.69 1.42 -16.34
N ILE A 188 11.47 1.16 -16.79
CA ILE A 188 10.29 1.15 -15.93
C ILE A 188 10.45 0.08 -14.84
N VAL A 189 10.91 -1.13 -15.19
CA VAL A 189 11.15 -2.21 -14.23
C VAL A 189 12.25 -1.84 -13.26
N GLN A 190 13.39 -1.32 -13.73
CA GLN A 190 14.50 -0.89 -12.88
C GLN A 190 14.09 0.19 -11.88
N GLU A 191 13.28 1.16 -12.31
CA GLU A 191 12.79 2.21 -11.43
C GLU A 191 11.79 1.66 -10.40
N ILE A 192 10.93 0.71 -10.78
CA ILE A 192 10.02 0.04 -9.86
C ILE A 192 10.80 -0.82 -8.84
N GLU A 193 11.81 -1.56 -9.28
CA GLU A 193 12.72 -2.32 -8.40
C GLU A 193 13.36 -1.41 -7.36
N ARG A 194 13.95 -0.29 -7.80
CA ARG A 194 14.57 0.70 -6.92
C ARG A 194 13.60 1.22 -5.86
N LYS A 195 12.33 1.43 -6.23
CA LYS A 195 11.28 1.86 -5.30
C LYS A 195 10.88 0.78 -4.31
N ILE A 196 10.77 -0.47 -4.76
CA ILE A 196 10.48 -1.63 -3.89
C ILE A 196 11.59 -1.77 -2.86
N ASP A 197 12.84 -1.74 -3.30
CA ASP A 197 14.01 -1.87 -2.42
C ASP A 197 14.08 -0.73 -1.41
N HIS A 198 13.82 0.51 -1.85
CA HIS A 198 13.78 1.67 -0.97
C HIS A 198 12.71 1.54 0.12
N LEU A 199 11.50 1.13 -0.28
CA LEU A 199 10.37 0.97 0.65
C LEU A 199 10.58 -0.21 1.62
N ALA A 200 11.12 -1.33 1.13
CA ALA A 200 11.48 -2.47 1.96
C ALA A 200 12.59 -2.14 2.97
N SER A 201 13.61 -1.38 2.53
CA SER A 201 14.71 -0.93 3.40
C SER A 201 14.21 0.03 4.47
N ALA A 202 13.37 1.01 4.09
CA ALA A 202 12.74 1.93 5.03
C ALA A 202 11.90 1.19 6.09
N GLY A 203 11.22 0.10 5.70
CA GLY A 203 10.49 -0.76 6.63
C GLY A 203 11.41 -1.52 7.60
N LEU A 204 12.54 -2.03 7.12
CA LEU A 204 13.51 -2.75 7.94
C LEU A 204 14.21 -1.84 8.95
N GLU A 205 14.55 -0.62 8.53
CA GLU A 205 15.23 0.41 9.33
C GLU A 205 14.27 1.14 10.28
N ALA A 206 12.96 1.02 10.04
CA ALA A 206 11.95 1.66 10.87
C ALA A 206 12.12 1.26 12.35
N GLY A 207 12.10 2.26 13.24
CA GLY A 207 12.15 2.07 14.69
C GLY A 207 10.97 1.23 15.20
N ARG A 208 11.01 0.86 16.49
CA ARG A 208 9.99 0.00 17.12
C ARG A 208 8.54 0.45 16.86
N ASP A 209 8.29 1.75 16.77
CA ASP A 209 6.94 2.30 16.58
C ASP A 209 6.42 2.11 15.15
N ALA A 210 7.28 2.29 14.14
CA ALA A 210 6.94 2.09 12.73
C ALA A 210 6.93 0.61 12.32
N ARG A 211 7.66 -0.25 13.04
CA ARG A 211 7.55 -1.72 12.89
C ARG A 211 6.13 -2.21 13.07
N THR A 212 5.29 -1.57 13.87
CA THR A 212 3.91 -2.02 14.13
C THR A 212 3.07 -2.13 12.84
N ILE A 213 3.24 -1.23 11.86
CA ILE A 213 2.55 -1.29 10.57
C ILE A 213 3.04 -2.50 9.77
N TRP A 214 4.35 -2.66 9.67
CA TRP A 214 5.00 -3.76 8.97
C TRP A 214 4.73 -5.11 9.62
N THR A 215 4.70 -5.18 10.96
CA THR A 215 4.32 -6.34 11.75
C THR A 215 2.84 -6.68 11.55
N ARG A 216 1.95 -5.68 11.48
CA ARG A 216 0.51 -5.91 11.19
C ARG A 216 0.28 -6.39 9.77
N LEU A 217 1.04 -5.89 8.79
CA LEU A 217 0.96 -6.37 7.42
C LEU A 217 1.59 -7.76 7.29
N GLY A 218 2.73 -8.00 7.93
CA GLY A 218 3.40 -9.30 8.00
C GLY A 218 2.58 -10.35 8.76
N SER A 219 1.77 -9.97 9.76
CA SER A 219 0.91 -10.91 10.46
C SER A 219 -0.24 -11.43 9.60
N LYS A 220 -0.65 -10.70 8.53
CA LYS A 220 -1.54 -11.25 7.49
C LYS A 220 -0.91 -12.44 6.77
N GLU A 221 0.41 -12.53 6.77
CA GLU A 221 1.13 -13.69 6.23
C GLU A 221 1.16 -14.87 7.20
N GLY A 222 0.62 -14.75 8.41
CA GLY A 222 0.55 -15.81 9.42
C GLY A 222 1.81 -15.93 10.29
N LEU A 223 2.76 -15.00 10.16
CA LEU A 223 4.03 -15.01 10.88
C LEU A 223 3.98 -13.99 12.03
N PHE A 224 3.86 -14.51 13.26
CA PHE A 224 3.67 -13.70 14.47
C PHE A 224 4.95 -13.49 15.28
N ASP A 225 5.97 -14.33 15.09
CA ASP A 225 7.15 -14.36 15.96
C ASP A 225 8.45 -14.22 15.15
N PHE A 226 8.86 -12.96 14.91
CA PHE A 226 10.07 -12.63 14.16
C PHE A 226 11.35 -12.95 14.95
N GLU A 227 11.27 -13.05 16.29
CA GLU A 227 12.43 -13.16 17.19
C GLU A 227 12.86 -14.61 17.48
N GLN A 228 12.02 -15.62 17.21
CA GLN A 228 12.26 -16.99 17.66
C GLN A 228 13.04 -17.91 16.71
N THR A 229 13.47 -17.45 15.53
CA THR A 229 14.25 -18.31 14.61
C THR A 229 15.51 -17.61 14.09
N PRO A 230 16.72 -18.16 14.32
CA PRO A 230 17.98 -17.60 13.81
C PRO A 230 18.07 -17.58 12.27
N ASN A 231 17.17 -18.27 11.56
CA ASN A 231 17.06 -18.29 10.09
C ASN A 231 15.95 -17.40 9.52
N ASN A 232 15.39 -16.47 10.31
CA ASN A 232 14.27 -15.62 9.89
C ASN A 232 14.63 -14.50 8.91
N LEU A 233 15.92 -14.18 8.69
CA LEU A 233 16.31 -13.00 7.90
C LEU A 233 15.80 -13.05 6.45
N SER A 234 15.85 -14.21 5.79
CA SER A 234 15.35 -14.37 4.41
C SER A 234 13.83 -14.26 4.35
N ILE A 235 13.12 -14.82 5.32
CA ILE A 235 11.65 -14.72 5.43
C ILE A 235 11.23 -13.28 5.71
N ILE A 236 11.94 -12.59 6.61
CA ILE A 236 11.74 -11.18 6.92
C ILE A 236 11.92 -10.33 5.65
N LYS A 237 13.02 -10.53 4.92
CA LYS A 237 13.26 -9.84 3.64
C LYS A 237 12.15 -10.11 2.62
N ASP A 238 11.71 -11.37 2.48
CA ASP A 238 10.59 -11.73 1.60
C ASP A 238 9.30 -11.00 2.01
N ILE A 239 9.01 -10.88 3.32
CA ILE A 239 7.81 -10.17 3.82
C ILE A 239 7.88 -8.69 3.49
N TYR A 240 8.99 -8.01 3.81
CA TYR A 240 9.15 -6.59 3.51
C TYR A 240 9.08 -6.32 2.00
N ASN A 241 9.75 -7.13 1.18
CA ASN A 241 9.70 -7.02 -0.28
C ASN A 241 8.29 -7.28 -0.83
N LYS A 242 7.58 -8.26 -0.28
CA LYS A 242 6.20 -8.56 -0.69
C LYS A 242 5.26 -7.40 -0.36
N ILE A 243 5.32 -6.88 0.86
CA ILE A 243 4.49 -5.73 1.27
C ILE A 243 4.84 -4.50 0.42
N ALA A 244 6.14 -4.23 0.20
CA ALA A 244 6.57 -3.12 -0.63
C ALA A 244 6.06 -3.25 -2.08
N LEU A 245 6.13 -4.46 -2.65
CA LEU A 245 5.55 -4.77 -3.96
C LEU A 245 4.04 -4.54 -3.97
N GLU A 246 3.29 -4.99 -2.97
CA GLU A 246 1.84 -4.80 -2.87
C GLU A 246 1.46 -3.31 -2.78
N ILE A 247 2.19 -2.52 -1.99
CA ILE A 247 2.00 -1.06 -1.89
C ILE A 247 2.23 -0.40 -3.25
N ILE A 248 3.31 -0.75 -3.95
CA ILE A 248 3.63 -0.16 -5.25
C ILE A 248 2.62 -0.60 -6.32
N GLN A 249 2.22 -1.88 -6.33
CA GLN A 249 1.21 -2.39 -7.26
C GLN A 249 -0.15 -1.70 -7.11
N ALA A 250 -0.47 -1.12 -5.94
CA ALA A 250 -1.67 -0.32 -5.75
C ALA A 250 -1.73 0.92 -6.67
N TYR A 251 -0.58 1.36 -7.20
CA TYR A 251 -0.43 2.54 -8.06
C TYR A 251 0.09 2.21 -9.47
N LEU A 252 0.17 0.93 -9.85
CA LEU A 252 0.62 0.53 -11.18
C LEU A 252 -0.55 0.17 -12.10
N PRO A 253 -0.43 0.45 -13.41
CA PRO A 253 -1.30 -0.16 -14.41
C PRO A 253 -1.27 -1.69 -14.35
N SER A 254 -2.36 -2.32 -14.78
CA SER A 254 -2.54 -3.79 -14.76
C SER A 254 -1.45 -4.52 -15.54
N THR A 255 -1.13 -4.05 -16.75
CA THR A 255 -0.09 -4.64 -17.63
C THR A 255 1.28 -4.74 -16.94
N ILE A 256 1.67 -3.70 -16.20
CA ILE A 256 2.94 -3.70 -15.45
C ILE A 256 2.83 -4.61 -14.23
N SER A 257 1.70 -4.54 -13.50
CA SER A 257 1.47 -5.36 -12.31
C SER A 257 1.53 -6.87 -12.64
N GLU A 258 0.96 -7.27 -13.78
CA GLU A 258 1.01 -8.64 -14.28
C GLU A 258 2.42 -9.07 -14.68
N HIS A 259 3.16 -8.20 -15.39
CA HIS A 259 4.55 -8.45 -15.74
C HIS A 259 5.42 -8.71 -14.49
N LEU A 260 5.31 -7.84 -13.48
CA LEU A 260 6.04 -7.99 -12.22
C LEU A 260 5.69 -9.30 -11.50
N ARG A 261 4.40 -9.68 -11.47
CA ARG A 261 3.96 -10.94 -10.84
C ARG A 261 4.57 -12.17 -11.51
N GLY A 262 4.89 -12.10 -12.80
CA GLY A 262 5.55 -13.17 -13.55
C GLY A 262 7.06 -13.29 -13.33
N MET A 263 7.71 -12.35 -12.63
CA MET A 263 9.16 -12.37 -12.41
C MET A 263 9.55 -13.30 -11.25
N ASP A 264 10.55 -14.14 -11.46
CA ASP A 264 11.01 -15.14 -10.46
C ASP A 264 11.45 -14.52 -9.13
N LYS A 265 12.05 -13.31 -9.15
CA LYS A 265 12.46 -12.58 -7.94
C LYS A 265 11.31 -12.25 -6.99
N TYR A 266 10.07 -12.19 -7.50
CA TYR A 266 8.87 -11.93 -6.71
C TYR A 266 8.06 -13.21 -6.45
N ALA A 267 8.70 -14.38 -6.57
CA ALA A 267 8.10 -15.66 -6.20
C ALA A 267 8.03 -15.90 -4.67
N PHE A 268 8.81 -15.16 -3.87
CA PHE A 268 8.87 -15.21 -2.39
C PHE A 268 8.97 -16.65 -1.84
N ALA A 269 9.94 -17.40 -2.36
CA ALA A 269 10.07 -18.84 -2.13
C ALA A 269 10.31 -19.19 -0.65
N ALA A 270 11.07 -18.38 0.10
CA ALA A 270 11.35 -18.65 1.50
C ALA A 270 10.09 -18.47 2.36
N LEU A 271 9.31 -17.42 2.09
CA LEU A 271 8.03 -17.18 2.73
C LEU A 271 7.02 -18.30 2.45
N LYS A 272 6.89 -18.73 1.18
CA LYS A 272 6.00 -19.84 0.79
C LYS A 272 6.35 -21.13 1.53
N LYS A 273 7.63 -21.50 1.53
CA LYS A 273 8.13 -22.70 2.22
C LYS A 273 7.83 -22.68 3.73
N GLU A 274 7.92 -21.52 4.37
CA GLU A 274 7.62 -21.41 5.80
C GLU A 274 6.11 -21.53 6.10
N LYS A 275 5.26 -20.93 5.26
CA LYS A 275 3.80 -21.11 5.39
C LYS A 275 3.39 -22.56 5.26
N GLU A 276 3.98 -23.30 4.32
CA GLU A 276 3.72 -24.73 4.15
C GLU A 276 4.12 -25.54 5.40
N LYS A 277 5.31 -25.27 5.97
CA LYS A 277 5.73 -25.91 7.22
C LYS A 277 4.81 -25.59 8.40
N GLN A 278 4.36 -24.34 8.53
CA GLN A 278 3.44 -23.95 9.59
C GLN A 278 2.08 -24.62 9.41
N ALA A 279 1.56 -24.69 8.19
CA ALA A 279 0.34 -25.42 7.88
C ALA A 279 0.48 -26.91 8.29
N GLN A 280 1.60 -27.55 7.94
CA GLN A 280 1.89 -28.92 8.36
C GLN A 280 1.97 -29.08 9.88
N ARG A 281 2.61 -28.15 10.60
CA ARG A 281 2.67 -28.16 12.07
C ARG A 281 1.31 -27.98 12.71
N SER A 282 0.45 -27.12 12.15
CA SER A 282 -0.92 -26.91 12.64
C SER A 282 -1.85 -28.11 12.41
N MET A 283 -1.49 -29.01 11.48
CA MET A 283 -2.19 -30.28 11.25
C MET A 283 -1.71 -31.43 12.15
N ILE A 284 -0.65 -31.23 12.94
CA ILE A 284 -0.23 -32.22 13.94
C ILE A 284 -1.22 -32.15 15.11
N ASN A 285 -1.95 -33.23 15.29
CA ASN A 285 -2.92 -33.37 16.36
C ASN A 285 -2.22 -33.19 17.72
N PRO A 286 -2.68 -32.29 18.62
CA PRO A 286 -2.05 -32.06 19.93
C PRO A 286 -1.95 -33.34 20.79
N LEU A 287 -2.73 -34.36 20.45
CA LEU A 287 -2.76 -35.67 21.11
C LEU A 287 -1.64 -36.64 20.66
N GLU A 288 -0.94 -36.37 19.56
CA GLU A 288 0.16 -37.23 19.06
C GLU A 288 1.55 -36.84 19.59
N ILE A 289 1.70 -35.60 20.05
CA ILE A 289 2.96 -35.08 20.62
C ILE A 289 3.37 -35.86 21.90
N GLY A 290 2.42 -36.54 22.55
CA GLY A 290 2.68 -37.38 23.73
C GLY A 290 3.02 -38.85 23.46
N ARG A 291 3.07 -39.32 22.21
CA ARG A 291 3.23 -40.76 21.91
C ARG A 291 4.55 -41.18 21.23
N GLY A 292 5.41 -40.23 20.89
CA GLY A 292 6.61 -40.50 20.10
C GLY A 292 7.93 -40.17 20.78
N SER A 293 8.15 -40.56 22.05
CA SER A 293 9.45 -40.46 22.71
C SER A 293 9.53 -41.34 23.96
N GLN A 294 9.62 -42.66 23.82
CA GLN A 294 10.29 -43.51 24.83
C GLN A 294 10.65 -44.90 24.30
N GLY A 295 11.95 -45.11 24.15
CA GLY A 295 12.67 -46.35 23.87
C GLY A 295 14.05 -45.88 23.43
N SER A 296 15.14 -46.00 24.17
CA SER A 296 15.64 -46.90 25.22
C SER A 296 16.47 -46.03 26.20
N GLU A 297 16.57 -46.28 27.50
CA GLU A 297 17.34 -47.36 28.11
C GLU A 297 16.84 -47.65 29.53
N ALA A 298 16.70 -48.93 29.83
CA ALA A 298 16.53 -49.42 31.19
C ALA A 298 17.89 -49.44 31.91
N LYS A 299 17.98 -48.76 33.05
CA LYS A 299 18.84 -49.21 34.16
C LYS A 299 18.13 -49.00 35.49
N THR A 300 17.98 -50.14 36.16
CA THR A 300 17.31 -50.42 37.42
C THR A 300 17.93 -49.71 38.62
N THR A 301 17.09 -49.13 39.49
CA THR A 301 17.28 -49.15 40.95
C THR A 301 15.93 -49.07 41.66
N LYS A 302 15.73 -49.99 42.61
CA LYS A 302 14.54 -50.14 43.45
C LYS A 302 14.37 -48.94 44.38
N GLY A 303 13.14 -48.46 44.54
CA GLY A 303 12.75 -47.48 45.55
C GLY A 303 11.23 -47.33 45.59
N SER A 304 10.60 -48.04 46.52
CA SER A 304 9.16 -48.05 46.77
C SER A 304 8.66 -46.72 47.35
N ALA A 305 7.70 -46.08 46.68
CA ALA A 305 6.63 -45.29 47.33
C ALA A 305 5.56 -44.89 46.28
N LYS A 306 4.35 -45.42 46.40
CA LYS A 306 3.16 -44.87 45.73
C LYS A 306 2.86 -43.48 46.34
N PRO A 307 2.67 -42.41 45.54
CA PRO A 307 2.06 -41.20 46.05
C PRO A 307 0.54 -41.42 46.27
N PRO A 308 -0.05 -40.81 47.31
CA PRO A 308 -1.46 -41.04 47.66
C PRO A 308 -2.40 -40.30 46.69
N PRO A 309 -3.66 -40.77 46.53
CA PRO A 309 -4.62 -40.11 45.67
C PRO A 309 -5.04 -38.75 46.25
N ALA A 310 -4.93 -37.71 45.44
CA ALA A 310 -5.38 -36.36 45.80
C ALA A 310 -6.91 -36.36 46.02
N LYS A 311 -7.32 -36.15 47.27
CA LYS A 311 -8.70 -35.91 47.67
C LYS A 311 -9.21 -34.65 46.97
N ARG A 312 -10.21 -34.80 46.09
CA ARG A 312 -11.06 -33.68 45.63
C ARG A 312 -11.78 -33.10 46.85
N LYS A 313 -11.35 -31.94 47.32
CA LYS A 313 -12.09 -31.13 48.29
C LYS A 313 -13.15 -30.34 47.52
N LYS A 314 -14.42 -30.72 47.65
CA LYS A 314 -15.56 -29.85 47.33
C LYS A 314 -15.41 -28.60 48.21
N ALA A 315 -15.32 -27.43 47.60
CA ALA A 315 -15.42 -26.16 48.29
C ALA A 315 -16.64 -25.43 47.74
N ASP A 316 -17.40 -24.92 48.69
CA ASP A 316 -18.73 -24.33 48.61
C ASP A 316 -18.87 -23.19 47.62
N ASP A 317 -20.09 -23.11 47.12
CA ASP A 317 -20.68 -22.04 46.35
C ASP A 317 -20.95 -20.86 47.29
N SER A 318 -20.10 -19.84 47.27
CA SER A 318 -20.37 -18.57 47.96
C SER A 318 -19.79 -17.37 47.21
N LEU A 319 -20.64 -16.80 46.35
CA LEU A 319 -20.82 -15.35 46.10
C LEU A 319 -19.55 -14.47 46.12
N LYS A 320 -18.91 -14.33 44.96
CA LYS A 320 -18.21 -13.07 44.62
C LYS A 320 -19.23 -12.13 43.96
N PRO A 321 -19.34 -10.85 44.37
CA PRO A 321 -20.25 -9.94 43.70
C PRO A 321 -19.78 -9.74 42.24
N PRO A 322 -20.72 -9.74 41.26
CA PRO A 322 -20.38 -9.48 39.87
C PRO A 322 -19.84 -8.06 39.71
N PRO A 323 -18.96 -7.81 38.71
CA PRO A 323 -18.51 -6.46 38.40
C PRO A 323 -19.74 -5.58 38.12
N LYS A 324 -19.89 -4.51 38.91
CA LYS A 324 -20.89 -3.48 38.67
C LYS A 324 -20.49 -2.78 37.36
N ILE A 325 -21.38 -2.85 36.38
CA ILE A 325 -21.35 -2.17 35.07
C ILE A 325 -20.62 -2.96 33.98
N THR A 326 -21.42 -3.68 33.17
CA THR A 326 -21.05 -4.14 31.83
C THR A 326 -21.76 -3.26 30.80
N LEU A 327 -21.07 -2.93 29.70
CA LEU A 327 -21.48 -2.04 28.60
C LEU A 327 -22.83 -2.38 27.93
N HIS A 328 -23.41 -3.53 28.24
CA HIS A 328 -24.69 -4.00 27.71
C HIS A 328 -25.92 -3.22 28.23
N GLN A 329 -25.76 -2.34 29.23
CA GLN A 329 -26.87 -1.52 29.76
C GLN A 329 -27.17 -0.25 28.94
N PHE A 330 -26.32 0.14 27.99
CA PHE A 330 -26.52 1.35 27.18
C PHE A 330 -27.13 1.09 25.79
N PHE A 331 -27.27 -0.18 25.37
CA PHE A 331 -27.83 -0.55 24.07
C PHE A 331 -28.82 -1.70 24.23
N PRO A 332 -30.10 -1.42 24.55
CA PRO A 332 -31.12 -2.45 24.43
C PRO A 332 -31.23 -2.86 22.96
N PRO A 333 -31.21 -4.16 22.63
CA PRO A 333 -31.45 -4.62 21.27
C PRO A 333 -32.87 -4.23 20.85
N GLN A 334 -33.01 -3.63 19.67
CA GLN A 334 -34.31 -3.55 19.01
C GLN A 334 -34.72 -4.98 18.60
N VAL A 335 -35.85 -5.42 19.13
CA VAL A 335 -36.51 -6.71 18.85
C VAL A 335 -37.23 -6.56 17.48
N PRO A 336 -37.30 -7.63 16.66
CA PRO A 336 -37.35 -7.55 15.19
C PRO A 336 -38.59 -6.91 14.56
#